data_AF-A0A416CCC1-F1
#
_entry.id   AF-A0A416CCC1-F1
#
_cell.length_a   1.000
_cell.length_b   1.000
_cell.length_c   1.000
_cell.angle_alpha   90.00
_cell.angle_beta   90.00
_cell.angle_gamma   90.00
#
_symmetry.space_group_name_H-M   'P 1'
#
loop_
_entity.id
_entity.type
_entity.pdbx_description
1 polymer ?
#
loop_
_entity_poly.entity_id
_entity_poly.type
_entity_poly.pdbx_seq_one_letter_code
_entity_poly.pdbx_strand_id
1 'polypeptide(L)'
;MKKLLTIILSATLILSTTACGLNSEVEALKEENKKLKAQLESAEKKDTTKPTQNSTPSPTENQSADNNSTYELTAGDYEIPGDIPAGKYDIIAISGEGEFILDGNDNFIDERMSPNVEENSYAIKERKNASLKDGNSITINYTLKVQLVPKNQ
;
A
#
# COMPACT_ATOMS: atom_id res chain seq x y z
N MET A 1 15.78 -64.59 -23.76
CA MET A 1 17.21 -64.64 -24.13
C MET A 1 17.53 -63.47 -25.02
N LYS A 2 18.49 -62.61 -24.61
CA LYS A 2 19.55 -61.95 -25.41
C LYS A 2 19.05 -61.22 -26.70
N LYS A 3 19.30 -59.93 -26.96
CA LYS A 3 20.56 -59.16 -27.04
C LYS A 3 20.13 -57.67 -27.18
N LEU A 4 20.48 -56.74 -26.31
CA LEU A 4 21.66 -55.84 -26.34
C LEU A 4 22.17 -55.40 -27.73
N LEU A 5 22.29 -54.06 -27.83
CA LEU A 5 23.21 -53.21 -28.62
C LEU A 5 22.86 -52.86 -30.09
N THR A 6 23.06 -51.68 -30.70
CA THR A 6 23.29 -50.23 -30.39
C THR A 6 23.56 -49.52 -31.75
N ILE A 7 23.35 -48.17 -31.86
CA ILE A 7 23.87 -47.15 -32.84
C ILE A 7 23.33 -47.27 -34.30
N ILE A 8 22.89 -46.25 -35.07
CA ILE A 8 23.60 -45.04 -35.57
C ILE A 8 22.61 -44.05 -36.24
N LEU A 9 22.66 -42.79 -35.79
CA LEU A 9 22.73 -41.54 -36.57
C LEU A 9 21.79 -41.35 -37.78
N SER A 10 20.73 -40.57 -37.60
CA SER A 10 20.15 -39.75 -38.67
C SER A 10 19.84 -38.36 -38.14
N ALA A 11 20.80 -37.46 -38.36
CA ALA A 11 20.59 -36.03 -38.27
C ALA A 11 19.65 -35.61 -39.43
N THR A 12 18.38 -35.42 -39.14
CA THR A 12 17.49 -34.62 -40.00
C THR A 12 17.11 -33.36 -39.24
N LEU A 13 17.98 -32.38 -39.45
CA LEU A 13 17.76 -30.97 -39.23
C LEU A 13 16.51 -30.54 -40.02
N ILE A 14 15.41 -30.27 -39.33
CA ILE A 14 14.30 -29.50 -39.90
C ILE A 14 14.20 -28.22 -39.07
N LEU A 15 14.83 -27.16 -39.60
CA LEU A 15 14.60 -25.79 -39.17
C LEU A 15 13.16 -25.42 -39.53
N SER A 16 12.25 -25.45 -38.56
CA SER A 16 11.02 -24.67 -38.62
C SER A 16 11.26 -23.37 -37.85
N THR A 17 11.50 -22.31 -38.60
CA THR A 17 11.57 -20.93 -38.13
C THR A 17 10.24 -20.51 -37.54
N THR A 18 10.22 -20.22 -36.24
CA THR A 18 9.39 -19.15 -35.72
C THR A 18 10.34 -18.12 -35.12
N ALA A 19 10.60 -17.08 -35.90
CA ALA A 19 11.24 -15.87 -35.41
C ALA A 19 10.24 -15.11 -34.54
N CYS A 20 10.45 -15.12 -33.23
CA CYS A 20 10.13 -14.00 -32.36
C CYS A 20 11.33 -13.82 -31.41
N GLY A 21 11.83 -12.60 -31.35
CA GLY A 21 13.12 -12.26 -30.77
C GLY A 21 13.28 -12.64 -29.30
N LEU A 22 14.55 -12.76 -28.94
CA LEU A 22 15.07 -12.84 -27.59
C LEU A 22 14.43 -11.74 -26.73
N ASN A 23 13.55 -12.12 -25.80
CA ASN A 23 13.04 -11.19 -24.81
C ASN A 23 14.12 -11.02 -23.72
N SER A 24 15.12 -10.19 -23.99
CA SER A 24 16.22 -9.87 -23.06
C SER A 24 15.73 -9.43 -21.67
N GLU A 25 14.51 -8.92 -21.58
CA GLU A 25 13.84 -8.60 -20.31
C GLU A 25 13.51 -9.82 -19.46
N VAL A 26 13.16 -10.98 -20.04
CA VAL A 26 12.77 -12.16 -19.24
C VAL A 26 13.97 -12.78 -18.51
N GLU A 27 15.14 -12.81 -19.15
CA GLU A 27 16.36 -13.27 -18.48
C GLU A 27 16.87 -12.25 -17.46
N ALA A 28 16.76 -10.95 -17.75
CA ALA A 28 17.08 -9.89 -16.78
C ALA A 28 16.17 -9.94 -15.54
N LEU A 29 14.86 -10.12 -15.73
CA LEU A 29 13.88 -10.28 -14.65
C LEU A 29 14.11 -11.55 -13.83
N LYS A 30 14.57 -12.63 -14.45
CA LYS A 30 14.91 -13.89 -13.77
C LYS A 30 16.17 -13.74 -12.92
N GLU A 31 17.15 -12.97 -13.40
CA GLU A 31 18.38 -12.68 -12.67
C GLU A 31 18.17 -11.69 -11.52
N GLU A 32 17.31 -10.68 -11.72
CA GLU A 32 16.85 -9.77 -10.67
C GLU A 32 16.10 -10.52 -9.56
N ASN A 33 15.12 -11.38 -9.89
CA ASN A 33 14.41 -12.19 -8.90
C ASN A 33 15.33 -13.12 -8.10
N LYS A 34 16.39 -13.66 -8.73
CA LYS A 34 17.40 -14.47 -8.04
C LYS A 34 18.23 -13.63 -7.06
N LYS A 35 18.55 -12.38 -7.39
CA LYS A 35 19.27 -11.44 -6.51
C LYS A 35 18.39 -10.95 -5.36
N LEU A 36 17.10 -10.69 -5.58
CA LEU A 36 16.17 -10.34 -4.49
C LEU A 36 16.00 -11.50 -3.50
N LYS A 37 15.87 -12.74 -3.99
CA LYS A 37 15.75 -13.92 -3.13
C LYS A 37 16.98 -14.13 -2.24
N ALA A 38 18.19 -13.95 -2.79
CA ALA A 38 19.42 -14.07 -2.03
C ALA A 38 19.61 -12.96 -0.97
N GLN A 39 19.06 -11.76 -1.20
CA GLN A 39 19.06 -10.69 -0.20
C GLN A 39 18.09 -10.97 0.95
N LEU A 40 16.92 -11.52 0.65
CA LEU A 40 15.93 -11.93 1.65
C LEU A 40 16.45 -13.08 2.54
N GLU A 41 17.22 -14.02 1.98
CA GLU A 41 17.77 -15.17 2.72
C GLU A 41 19.01 -14.82 3.60
N SER A 42 19.57 -13.62 3.50
CA SER A 42 20.74 -13.19 4.28
C SER A 42 20.44 -12.50 5.61
N ALA A 43 19.16 -12.28 5.94
CA ALA A 43 18.75 -11.44 7.08
C ALA A 43 18.22 -12.19 8.33
N GLU A 44 18.14 -13.53 8.36
CA GLU A 44 17.65 -14.23 9.57
C GLU A 44 18.39 -15.53 9.88
N LYS A 45 19.38 -15.42 10.77
CA LYS A 45 19.57 -16.42 11.83
C LYS A 45 19.56 -15.70 13.17
N LYS A 46 18.42 -15.70 13.86
CA LYS A 46 18.33 -16.08 15.30
C LYS A 46 16.87 -16.19 15.77
N ASP A 47 16.47 -17.44 15.98
CA ASP A 47 15.53 -17.99 16.97
C ASP A 47 14.12 -17.39 17.24
N THR A 48 13.13 -18.25 16.93
CA THR A 48 11.87 -18.57 17.64
C THR A 48 10.75 -17.51 17.73
N THR A 49 9.62 -17.73 17.01
CA THR A 49 8.26 -18.00 17.55
C THR A 49 7.16 -18.12 16.45
N LYS A 50 6.01 -18.70 16.85
CA LYS A 50 4.73 -19.01 16.16
C LYS A 50 4.06 -17.80 15.44
N PRO A 51 3.15 -17.97 14.44
CA PRO A 51 2.95 -16.99 13.35
C PRO A 51 1.91 -15.90 13.65
N THR A 52 2.27 -14.62 13.46
CA THR A 52 1.35 -13.47 13.42
C THR A 52 1.90 -12.33 12.55
N GLN A 53 1.04 -11.86 11.63
CA GLN A 53 0.97 -10.56 10.93
C GLN A 53 2.23 -9.92 10.31
N ASN A 54 2.17 -9.77 8.98
CA ASN A 54 3.00 -8.87 8.19
C ASN A 54 2.87 -7.42 8.69
N SER A 55 3.99 -6.83 9.08
CA SER A 55 4.16 -5.41 9.34
C SER A 55 4.35 -4.62 8.03
N THR A 56 3.67 -3.48 7.94
CA THR A 56 3.84 -2.39 6.95
C THR A 56 4.03 -1.10 7.76
N PRO A 57 4.83 -0.11 7.31
CA PRO A 57 5.72 0.64 8.19
C PRO A 57 5.00 1.70 9.01
N SER A 58 5.33 1.73 10.30
CA SER A 58 5.06 2.83 11.21
C SER A 58 5.88 4.06 10.78
N PRO A 59 5.27 5.25 10.65
CA PRO A 59 6.03 6.49 10.62
C PRO A 59 6.45 6.80 12.06
N THR A 60 7.69 6.43 12.40
CA THR A 60 8.36 7.05 13.54
C THR A 60 8.79 8.45 13.11
N GLU A 61 8.03 9.47 13.49
CA GLU A 61 8.58 10.81 13.67
C GLU A 61 7.95 11.48 14.89
N ASN A 62 8.74 11.59 15.96
CA ASN A 62 8.45 12.42 17.11
C ASN A 62 8.22 13.86 16.65
N GLN A 63 6.96 14.28 16.47
CA GLN A 63 6.64 15.67 16.20
C GLN A 63 6.03 16.31 17.46
N SER A 64 6.85 17.17 18.08
CA SER A 64 6.44 18.12 19.11
C SER A 64 5.17 18.86 18.67
N ALA A 65 4.24 19.02 19.61
CA ALA A 65 2.92 19.64 19.43
C ALA A 65 3.02 21.12 19.00
N ASP A 66 3.23 21.37 17.71
CA ASP A 66 2.87 22.63 17.08
C ASP A 66 1.40 22.55 16.68
N ASN A 67 0.54 23.22 17.46
CA ASN A 67 -0.94 23.21 17.35
C ASN A 67 -1.48 23.82 16.04
N ASN A 68 -0.63 24.08 15.05
CA ASN A 68 -0.97 24.59 13.73
C ASN A 68 -0.41 23.70 12.59
N SER A 69 0.16 22.55 12.93
CA SER A 69 0.65 21.60 11.94
C SER A 69 -0.53 20.91 11.29
N THR A 70 -0.57 20.97 9.97
CA THR A 70 -1.57 20.28 9.15
C THR A 70 -1.04 18.88 8.81
N TYR A 71 -1.89 17.85 8.87
CA TYR A 71 -1.49 16.47 8.60
C TYR A 71 -1.94 16.05 7.22
N GLU A 72 -1.04 15.48 6.41
CA GLU A 72 -1.40 14.87 5.13
C GLU A 72 -1.42 13.35 5.27
N LEU A 73 -2.56 12.75 4.95
CA LEU A 73 -2.77 11.31 5.07
C LEU A 73 -3.04 10.72 3.69
N THR A 74 -2.43 9.58 3.42
CA THR A 74 -2.71 8.75 2.24
C THR A 74 -3.59 7.56 2.62
N ALA A 75 -3.92 6.70 1.65
CA ALA A 75 -4.56 5.43 1.96
C ALA A 75 -3.79 4.63 3.02
N GLY A 76 -4.51 4.06 3.98
CA GLY A 76 -3.96 3.41 5.17
C GLY A 76 -4.88 3.52 6.38
N ASP A 77 -4.45 2.91 7.47
CA ASP A 77 -5.12 2.93 8.78
C ASP A 77 -4.30 3.77 9.76
N TYR A 78 -4.98 4.61 10.55
CA TYR A 78 -4.37 5.54 11.50
C TYR A 78 -5.07 5.49 12.85
N GLU A 79 -4.30 5.51 13.93
CA GLU A 79 -4.77 5.52 15.30
C GLU A 79 -4.77 6.93 15.90
N ILE A 80 -5.78 7.26 16.71
CA ILE A 80 -5.84 8.54 17.45
C ILE A 80 -5.75 8.25 18.96
N PRO A 81 -4.81 8.88 19.70
CA PRO A 81 -3.92 9.96 19.27
C PRO A 81 -2.57 9.51 18.68
N GLY A 82 -2.36 8.21 18.41
CA GLY A 82 -1.06 7.64 18.06
C GLY A 82 -0.39 8.27 16.85
N ASP A 83 -1.06 8.25 15.70
CA ASP A 83 -0.57 8.84 14.44
C ASP A 83 -1.01 10.30 14.29
N ILE A 84 -2.21 10.62 14.80
CA ILE A 84 -2.84 11.94 14.65
C ILE A 84 -3.37 12.38 16.01
N PRO A 85 -2.97 13.56 16.54
CA PRO A 85 -3.49 14.03 17.82
C PRO A 85 -5.01 14.22 17.79
N ALA A 86 -5.67 13.89 18.91
CA ALA A 86 -7.09 14.19 19.07
C ALA A 86 -7.36 15.71 18.99
N GLY A 87 -8.49 16.08 18.41
CA GLY A 87 -8.84 17.47 18.14
C GLY A 87 -10.00 17.63 17.18
N LYS A 88 -10.31 18.88 16.85
CA LYS A 88 -11.27 19.20 15.78
C LYS A 88 -10.50 19.56 14.51
N TYR A 89 -10.94 19.02 13.39
CA TYR A 89 -10.28 19.20 12.09
C TYR A 89 -11.29 19.46 10.98
N ASP A 90 -10.91 20.29 10.01
CA ASP A 90 -11.48 20.22 8.67
C ASP A 90 -10.70 19.15 7.89
N ILE A 91 -11.40 18.20 7.26
CA ILE A 91 -10.82 17.13 6.43
C ILE A 91 -11.01 17.53 4.97
N ILE A 92 -9.93 17.69 4.22
CA ILE A 92 -9.95 18.19 2.84
C ILE A 92 -9.33 17.15 1.91
N ALA A 93 -10.05 16.69 0.88
CA ALA A 93 -9.45 15.89 -0.18
C ALA A 93 -8.53 16.76 -1.04
N ILE A 94 -7.25 16.37 -1.14
CA ILE A 94 -6.22 17.11 -1.87
C ILE A 94 -5.78 16.42 -3.16
N SER A 95 -5.89 15.09 -3.25
CA SER A 95 -5.66 14.34 -4.49
C SER A 95 -6.29 12.94 -4.41
N GLY A 96 -6.44 12.29 -5.57
CA GLY A 96 -7.07 10.97 -5.67
C GLY A 96 -8.55 10.98 -5.29
N GLU A 97 -9.13 9.79 -5.21
CA GLU A 97 -10.50 9.58 -4.76
C GLU A 97 -10.60 8.31 -3.93
N GLY A 98 -11.54 8.28 -3.00
CA GLY A 98 -11.70 7.14 -2.11
C GLY A 98 -12.75 7.35 -1.04
N GLU A 99 -12.61 6.61 0.06
CA GLU A 99 -13.45 6.71 1.25
C GLU A 99 -12.56 7.17 2.41
N PHE A 100 -13.09 8.10 3.20
CA PHE A 100 -12.55 8.47 4.49
C PHE A 100 -13.52 7.94 5.55
N ILE A 101 -13.04 7.01 6.36
CA ILE A 101 -13.83 6.39 7.43
C ILE A 101 -13.21 6.82 8.75
N LEU A 102 -14.00 7.42 9.64
CA LEU A 102 -13.65 7.60 11.05
C LEU A 102 -14.50 6.62 11.85
N ASP A 103 -13.87 5.65 12.48
CA ASP A 103 -14.55 4.73 13.40
C ASP A 103 -14.27 5.14 14.84
N GLY A 104 -15.35 5.51 15.53
CA GLY A 104 -15.34 5.85 16.95
C GLY A 104 -16.72 5.58 17.53
N ASN A 105 -16.77 5.12 18.79
CA ASN A 105 -18.01 4.64 19.44
C ASN A 105 -19.22 5.60 19.30
N ASP A 106 -18.99 6.91 19.37
CA ASP A 106 -20.04 7.94 19.29
C ASP A 106 -19.85 8.88 18.09
N ASN A 107 -18.90 8.59 17.20
CA ASN A 107 -18.58 9.45 16.06
C ASN A 107 -18.11 8.59 14.89
N PHE A 108 -19.06 8.21 14.05
CA PHE A 108 -18.83 7.48 12.81
C PHE A 108 -18.95 8.42 11.60
N ILE A 109 -17.95 8.37 10.73
CA ILE A 109 -17.89 9.10 9.45
C ILE A 109 -17.56 8.04 8.40
N ASP A 110 -18.29 8.03 7.29
CA ASP A 110 -18.06 7.20 6.11
C ASP A 110 -18.40 8.05 4.89
N GLU A 111 -17.38 8.74 4.38
CA GLU A 111 -17.55 9.74 3.35
C GLU A 111 -16.70 9.39 2.13
N ARG A 112 -17.35 9.25 0.96
CA ARG A 112 -16.66 9.26 -0.33
C ARG A 112 -16.10 10.66 -0.56
N MET A 113 -14.79 10.78 -0.78
CA MET A 113 -14.14 12.08 -0.99
C MET A 113 -13.31 12.14 -2.28
N SER A 114 -13.27 13.34 -2.87
CA SER A 114 -12.49 13.69 -4.07
C SER A 114 -12.27 15.20 -4.15
N PRO A 115 -11.10 15.70 -4.60
CA PRO A 115 -10.91 17.13 -4.87
C PRO A 115 -11.72 17.62 -6.07
N ASN A 116 -12.11 16.70 -6.97
CA ASN A 116 -12.84 16.95 -8.21
C ASN A 116 -14.28 16.45 -8.04
N VAL A 117 -15.13 17.27 -7.42
CA VAL A 117 -16.54 16.96 -7.24
C VAL A 117 -17.33 17.48 -8.43
N GLU A 118 -17.98 16.57 -9.15
CA GLU A 118 -18.93 16.89 -10.22
C GLU A 118 -20.33 17.15 -9.65
N GLU A 119 -21.17 17.86 -10.41
CA GLU A 119 -22.52 18.29 -9.97
C GLU A 119 -23.43 17.14 -9.52
N ASN A 120 -23.26 15.94 -10.08
CA ASN A 120 -24.05 14.74 -9.76
C ASN A 120 -23.25 13.68 -8.98
N SER A 121 -22.10 14.04 -8.41
CA SER A 121 -21.27 13.12 -7.63
C SER A 121 -21.76 13.01 -6.19
N TYR A 122 -21.69 11.81 -5.62
CA TYR A 122 -21.88 11.59 -4.19
C TYR A 122 -20.63 11.95 -3.37
N ALA A 123 -19.51 12.25 -4.02
CA ALA A 123 -18.27 12.61 -3.34
C ALA A 123 -18.32 14.04 -2.80
N ILE A 124 -17.71 14.27 -1.63
CA ILE A 124 -17.47 15.60 -1.10
C ILE A 124 -15.98 15.97 -1.21
N LYS A 125 -15.70 17.27 -1.30
CA LYS A 125 -14.32 17.76 -1.25
C LYS A 125 -13.82 17.96 0.18
N GLU A 126 -14.70 18.40 1.07
CA GLU A 126 -14.33 18.81 2.42
C GLU A 126 -15.42 18.44 3.42
N ARG A 127 -15.00 17.87 4.55
CA ARG A 127 -15.81 17.67 5.75
C ARG A 127 -15.32 18.60 6.84
N LYS A 128 -16.17 19.55 7.25
CA LYS A 128 -15.78 20.54 8.26
C LYS A 128 -16.00 20.07 9.69
N ASN A 129 -15.13 20.49 10.61
CA ASN A 129 -15.23 20.33 12.06
C ASN A 129 -15.46 18.88 12.54
N ALA A 130 -14.82 17.90 11.91
CA ALA A 130 -14.79 16.53 12.39
C ALA A 130 -14.07 16.45 13.73
N SER A 131 -14.61 15.67 14.68
CA SER A 131 -14.07 15.54 16.03
C SER A 131 -13.32 14.22 16.17
N LEU A 132 -12.00 14.26 16.11
CA LEU A 132 -11.13 13.11 16.32
C LEU A 132 -10.88 12.98 17.83
N LYS A 133 -11.42 11.95 18.47
CA LYS A 133 -11.28 11.70 19.90
C LYS A 133 -10.30 10.56 20.15
N ASP A 134 -9.71 10.53 21.34
CA ASP A 134 -8.87 9.41 21.79
C ASP A 134 -9.61 8.07 21.63
N GLY A 135 -8.92 7.09 21.04
CA GLY A 135 -9.47 5.77 20.73
C GLY A 135 -10.27 5.69 19.44
N ASN A 136 -10.38 6.78 18.66
CA ASN A 136 -10.88 6.71 17.29
C ASN A 136 -9.81 6.12 16.36
N SER A 137 -10.26 5.58 15.24
CA SER A 137 -9.39 5.14 14.14
C SER A 137 -9.87 5.76 12.83
N ILE A 138 -8.92 6.03 11.93
CA ILE A 138 -9.21 6.49 10.57
C ILE A 138 -8.76 5.41 9.60
N THR A 139 -9.62 5.05 8.64
CA THR A 139 -9.27 4.25 7.48
C THR A 139 -9.48 5.07 6.23
N ILE A 140 -8.44 5.17 5.39
CA ILE A 140 -8.50 5.82 4.08
C ILE A 140 -8.31 4.76 3.00
N ASN A 141 -9.30 4.63 2.12
CA ASN A 141 -9.29 3.64 1.05
C ASN A 141 -8.90 4.23 -0.31
N TYR A 142 -8.52 3.34 -1.24
CA TYR A 142 -8.21 3.61 -2.64
C TYR A 142 -7.01 4.55 -2.83
N THR A 143 -7.16 5.62 -3.63
CA THR A 143 -6.07 6.55 -3.97
C THR A 143 -6.18 7.88 -3.24
N LEU A 144 -7.17 8.01 -2.36
CA LEU A 144 -7.48 9.24 -1.66
C LEU A 144 -6.29 9.72 -0.83
N LYS A 145 -5.99 11.00 -0.96
CA LYS A 145 -5.15 11.74 -0.02
C LYS A 145 -5.95 12.89 0.56
N VAL A 146 -5.90 13.02 1.87
CA VAL A 146 -6.58 14.09 2.60
C VAL A 146 -5.58 14.92 3.39
N GLN A 147 -6.00 16.14 3.68
CA GLN A 147 -5.32 17.06 4.56
C GLN A 147 -6.23 17.34 5.76
N LEU A 148 -5.71 17.14 6.98
CA LEU A 148 -6.38 17.47 8.24
C LEU A 148 -5.89 18.82 8.74
N VAL A 149 -6.76 19.83 8.68
CA VAL A 149 -6.48 21.20 9.12
C VAL A 149 -7.05 21.41 10.52
N PRO A 150 -6.22 21.63 11.56
CA PRO A 150 -6.70 21.89 12.91
C PRO A 150 -7.68 23.06 12.98
N LYS A 151 -8.73 22.92 13.78
CA LYS A 151 -9.71 23.97 14.07
C LYS A 151 -9.56 24.38 15.53
N ASN A 152 -9.23 25.64 15.74
CA ASN A 152 -9.27 26.25 17.06
C ASN A 152 -10.71 26.13 17.58
N GLN A 153 -10.85 25.55 18.78
CA GLN A 153 -12.13 25.27 19.42
C GLN A 153 -12.96 26.54 19.64
#